data_AF-A0A953R1P0-F1
#
_entry.id   AF-A0A953R1P0-F1
#
_cell.length_a   1.000
_cell.length_b   1.000
_cell.length_c   1.000
_cell.angle_alpha   90.00
_cell.angle_beta   90.00
_cell.angle_gamma   90.00
#
_symmetry.space_group_name_H-M   'P 1'
#
loop_
_entity.id
_entity.type
_entity.pdbx_description
1 polymer ?
#
loop_
_entity_poly.entity_id
_entity_poly.type
_entity_poly.pdbx_seq_one_letter_code
_entity_poly.pdbx_strand_id
1 'polypeptide(L)'
;MKLRLDHTQRLNLHALLGAQREDVGSIRAIWAIQDRIALDADEEKAVALKREIVAGQERVVWNPALSIQAREFEFTDVEVARVKAALQSWDSYGAGADRKWLEPLLRSLFSTELR
;
A
#
# COMPACT_ATOMS: atom_id res chain seq x y z
N MET A 1 14.87 5.61 -3.23
CA MET A 1 14.10 5.22 -4.43
C MET A 1 12.81 6.04 -4.52
N LYS A 2 12.41 6.47 -5.72
CA LYS A 2 11.12 7.14 -5.97
C LYS A 2 10.09 6.15 -6.53
N LEU A 3 8.89 6.15 -5.97
CA LEU A 3 7.76 5.34 -6.44
C LEU A 3 6.57 6.24 -6.77
N ARG A 4 6.00 6.06 -7.96
CA ARG A 4 4.75 6.70 -8.35
C ARG A 4 3.60 5.77 -7.97
N LEU A 5 2.79 6.19 -7.00
CA LEU A 5 1.71 5.38 -6.43
C LEU A 5 0.34 6.01 -6.72
N ASP A 6 -0.58 5.23 -7.27
CA ASP A 6 -2.00 5.58 -7.30
C ASP A 6 -2.69 5.28 -5.96
N HIS A 7 -3.94 5.71 -5.81
CA HIS A 7 -4.71 5.50 -4.57
C HIS A 7 -4.94 4.03 -4.25
N THR A 8 -5.10 3.17 -5.26
CA THR A 8 -5.31 1.74 -5.05
C THR A 8 -4.03 1.11 -4.49
N GLN A 9 -2.87 1.47 -5.03
CA GLN A 9 -1.57 1.02 -4.51
C GLN A 9 -1.31 1.53 -3.10
N ARG A 10 -1.60 2.82 -2.84
CA ARG A 10 -1.45 3.42 -1.50
C ARG A 10 -2.32 2.71 -0.45
N LEU A 11 -3.60 2.49 -0.74
CA LEU A 11 -4.53 1.81 0.16
C LEU A 11 -4.12 0.36 0.43
N ASN A 12 -3.76 -0.40 -0.61
CA ASN A 12 -3.36 -1.80 -0.44
C ASN A 12 -2.00 -1.94 0.27
N LEU A 13 -1.02 -1.07 -0.03
CA LEU A 13 0.24 -1.04 0.72
C LEU A 13 0.01 -0.65 2.18
N HIS A 14 -0.86 0.33 2.45
CA HIS A 14 -1.20 0.71 3.81
C HIS A 14 -1.82 -0.46 4.57
N ALA A 15 -2.77 -1.18 3.98
CA ALA A 15 -3.38 -2.36 4.60
C ALA A 15 -2.36 -3.49 4.83
N LEU A 16 -1.53 -3.80 3.82
CA LEU A 16 -0.50 -4.82 3.88
C LEU A 16 0.52 -4.56 5.01
N LEU A 17 1.00 -3.32 5.09
CA LEU A 17 1.97 -2.91 6.10
C LEU A 17 1.35 -2.96 7.50
N GLY A 18 0.07 -2.58 7.64
CA GLY A 18 -0.66 -2.65 8.90
C GLY A 18 -0.95 -4.07 9.40
N ALA A 19 -0.85 -5.07 8.52
CA ALA A 19 -1.05 -6.48 8.87
C ALA A 19 0.24 -7.16 9.37
N GLN A 20 1.41 -6.51 9.27
CA GLN A 20 2.69 -7.09 9.70
C GLN A 20 2.74 -7.25 11.22
N ARG A 21 3.39 -8.32 11.69
CA ARG A 21 3.61 -8.61 13.12
C ARG A 21 5.11 -8.63 13.39
N GLU A 22 5.62 -7.58 14.00
CA GLU A 22 7.04 -7.33 14.21
C GLU A 22 7.31 -6.71 15.60
N ASP A 23 8.57 -6.45 15.94
CA ASP A 23 8.93 -5.68 17.14
C ASP A 23 8.48 -4.21 17.07
N VAL A 24 8.45 -3.52 18.22
CA VAL A 24 7.97 -2.13 18.32
C VAL A 24 8.77 -1.15 17.44
N GLY A 25 10.07 -1.37 17.27
CA GLY A 25 10.91 -0.54 16.41
C GLY A 25 10.51 -0.68 14.94
N SER A 26 10.29 -1.91 14.50
CA SER A 26 9.79 -2.22 13.15
C SER A 26 8.38 -1.69 12.91
N ILE A 27 7.48 -1.81 13.88
CA ILE A 27 6.12 -1.24 13.80
C ILE A 27 6.16 0.28 13.67
N ARG A 28 7.03 0.98 14.41
CA ARG A 28 7.19 2.44 14.25
C ARG A 28 7.69 2.83 12.87
N ALA A 29 8.60 2.02 12.29
CA ALA A 29 9.08 2.25 10.93
C ALA A 29 7.99 1.97 9.88
N ILE A 30 7.11 1.00 10.14
CA ILE A 30 5.92 0.75 9.33
C ILE A 30 4.94 1.94 9.37
N TRP A 31 4.66 2.46 10.56
CA TRP A 31 3.78 3.63 10.70
C TRP A 31 4.30 4.84 9.93
N ALA A 32 5.61 5.10 9.98
CA ALA A 32 6.21 6.19 9.20
C ALA A 32 6.00 6.03 7.68
N ILE A 33 5.99 4.80 7.17
CA ILE A 33 5.65 4.53 5.76
C ILE A 33 4.16 4.74 5.51
N GLN A 34 3.30 4.19 6.38
CA GLN A 34 1.84 4.31 6.27
C GLN A 34 1.40 5.77 6.27
N ASP A 35 1.88 6.57 7.22
CA ASP A 35 1.58 8.01 7.33
C ASP A 35 1.99 8.77 6.07
N ARG A 36 3.13 8.40 5.47
CA ARG A 36 3.62 9.04 4.24
C ARG A 36 2.72 8.77 3.04
N ILE A 37 2.18 7.56 2.92
CA ILE A 37 1.37 7.14 1.77
C ILE A 37 -0.14 7.23 2.00
N ALA A 38 -0.58 7.53 3.22
CA ALA A 38 -1.99 7.69 3.58
C ALA A 38 -2.68 8.74 2.69
N LEU A 39 -3.95 8.51 2.38
CA LEU A 39 -4.77 9.50 1.68
C LEU A 39 -5.11 10.63 2.66
N ASP A 40 -5.02 11.87 2.21
CA ASP A 40 -5.56 13.00 2.96
C ASP A 40 -7.10 13.06 2.86
N ALA A 41 -7.73 13.94 3.63
CA ALA A 41 -9.19 14.03 3.70
C ALA A 41 -9.86 14.34 2.36
N ASP A 42 -9.21 15.14 1.51
CA ASP A 42 -9.73 15.50 0.20
C ASP A 42 -9.58 14.33 -0.78
N GLU A 43 -8.45 13.63 -0.72
CA GLU A 43 -8.20 12.40 -1.46
C GLU A 43 -9.17 11.27 -1.06
N GLU A 44 -9.40 11.06 0.25
CA GLU A 44 -10.39 10.10 0.77
C GLU A 44 -11.80 10.43 0.25
N LYS A 45 -12.20 11.69 0.28
CA LYS A 45 -13.49 12.15 -0.24
C LYS A 45 -13.60 11.95 -1.76
N ALA A 46 -12.54 12.22 -2.51
CA ALA A 46 -12.51 12.12 -3.97
C ALA A 46 -12.66 10.67 -4.47
N VAL A 47 -12.25 9.67 -3.69
CA VAL A 47 -12.45 8.24 -4.01
C VAL A 47 -13.67 7.64 -3.29
N ALA A 48 -14.42 8.46 -2.55
CA ALA A 48 -15.52 8.04 -1.69
C ALA A 48 -15.12 6.89 -0.74
N LEU A 49 -13.97 7.04 -0.07
CA LEU A 49 -13.47 6.08 0.91
C LEU A 49 -14.43 5.98 2.10
N LYS A 50 -14.73 4.76 2.53
CA LYS A 50 -15.59 4.46 3.66
C LYS A 50 -14.98 3.35 4.52
N ARG A 51 -15.30 3.40 5.81
CA ARG A 51 -15.01 2.35 6.79
C ARG A 51 -16.34 1.65 7.08
N GLU A 52 -16.42 0.36 6.78
CA GLU A 52 -17.62 -0.45 6.98
C GLU A 52 -17.31 -1.61 7.92
N ILE A 53 -18.26 -1.98 8.78
CA ILE A 53 -18.14 -3.17 9.62
C ILE A 53 -18.85 -4.32 8.91
N VAL A 54 -18.10 -5.32 8.47
CA VAL A 54 -18.62 -6.54 7.83
C VAL A 54 -18.28 -7.72 8.72
N ALA A 55 -19.31 -8.43 9.20
CA ALA A 55 -19.16 -9.57 10.13
C ALA A 55 -18.30 -9.24 11.37
N GLY A 56 -18.44 -8.03 11.91
CA GLY A 56 -17.69 -7.57 13.09
C GLY A 56 -16.24 -7.14 12.80
N GLN A 57 -15.81 -7.17 11.54
CA GLN A 57 -14.49 -6.69 11.11
C GLN A 57 -14.63 -5.36 10.37
N GLU A 58 -13.81 -4.39 10.74
CA GLU A 58 -13.68 -3.15 9.99
C GLU A 58 -13.01 -3.41 8.63
N ARG A 59 -13.59 -2.88 7.58
CA ARG A 59 -13.08 -2.92 6.20
C ARG A 59 -13.08 -1.52 5.61
N VAL A 60 -12.00 -1.21 4.92
CA VAL A 60 -11.89 0.01 4.13
C VAL A 60 -12.35 -0.32 2.71
N VAL A 61 -13.36 0.40 2.22
CA VAL A 61 -13.94 0.25 0.88
C VAL A 61 -13.97 1.60 0.18
N TRP A 62 -13.80 1.62 -1.14
CA TRP A 62 -13.85 2.84 -1.96
C TRP A 62 -14.61 2.57 -3.26
N ASN A 63 -15.00 3.64 -3.96
CA ASN A 63 -15.70 3.50 -5.25
C ASN A 63 -14.69 3.19 -6.37
N PRO A 64 -14.73 2.01 -7.01
CA PRO A 64 -13.76 1.62 -8.04
C PRO A 64 -13.90 2.41 -9.35
N ALA A 65 -15.00 3.15 -9.54
CA ALA A 65 -15.20 4.04 -10.68
C ALA A 65 -14.55 5.42 -10.48
N LEU A 66 -14.13 5.75 -9.26
CA LEU A 66 -13.44 7.00 -8.95
C LEU A 66 -11.93 6.77 -8.90
N SER A 67 -11.17 7.78 -9.27
CA SER A 67 -9.71 7.75 -9.19
C SER A 67 -9.17 9.15 -8.95
N ILE A 68 -8.07 9.21 -8.21
CA ILE A 68 -7.24 10.41 -8.07
C ILE A 68 -5.91 10.23 -8.82
N GLN A 69 -5.20 11.34 -9.01
CA GLN A 69 -3.90 11.33 -9.67
C GLN A 69 -2.85 10.60 -8.81
N ALA A 70 -2.02 9.78 -9.45
CA ALA A 70 -0.89 9.15 -8.80
C ALA A 70 0.16 10.19 -8.35
N ARG A 71 0.74 9.98 -7.17
CA ARG A 71 1.75 10.86 -6.55
C ARG A 71 3.09 10.16 -6.45
N GLU A 72 4.17 10.93 -6.52
CA GLU A 72 5.52 10.43 -6.31
C GLU A 72 5.87 10.47 -4.82
N PHE A 73 6.43 9.38 -4.31
CA PHE A 73 6.88 9.23 -2.93
C PHE A 73 8.34 8.79 -2.93
N GLU A 74 9.11 9.38 -2.03
CA GLU A 74 10.51 9.01 -1.81
C GLU A 74 10.60 8.03 -0.64
N PHE A 75 11.37 6.97 -0.87
CA PHE A 75 11.65 5.91 0.09
C PHE A 75 13.16 5.73 0.26
N THR A 76 13.61 5.54 1.48
CA THR A 76 14.97 5.09 1.78
C THR A 76 15.13 3.61 1.41
N ASP A 77 16.37 3.13 1.25
CA ASP A 77 16.62 1.73 0.90
C ASP A 77 16.09 0.76 1.97
N VAL A 78 16.12 1.18 3.25
CA VAL A 78 15.56 0.40 4.36
C VAL A 78 14.04 0.30 4.26
N GLU A 79 13.36 1.38 3.87
CA GLU A 79 11.91 1.37 3.65
C GLU A 79 11.54 0.52 2.43
N VAL A 80 12.31 0.61 1.34
CA VAL A 80 12.14 -0.25 0.16
C VAL A 80 12.29 -1.72 0.54
N ALA A 81 13.35 -2.09 1.27
CA ALA A 81 13.57 -3.45 1.72
C ALA A 81 12.40 -3.97 2.57
N ARG A 82 11.84 -3.12 3.44
CA ARG A 82 10.67 -3.47 4.26
C ARG A 82 9.40 -3.67 3.43
N VAL A 83 9.14 -2.80 2.46
CA VAL A 83 7.99 -2.96 1.54
C VAL A 83 8.14 -4.25 0.73
N LYS A 84 9.35 -4.55 0.23
CA LYS A 84 9.64 -5.81 -0.46
C LYS A 84 9.38 -7.03 0.42
N ALA A 85 9.88 -7.02 1.67
CA ALA A 85 9.68 -8.10 2.61
C ALA A 85 8.18 -8.33 2.91
N ALA A 86 7.41 -7.26 3.13
CA ALA A 86 5.97 -7.34 3.34
C ALA A 86 5.23 -7.91 2.12
N LEU A 87 5.65 -7.55 0.89
CA LEU A 87 5.08 -8.11 -0.33
C LEU A 87 5.46 -9.59 -0.53
N GLN A 88 6.64 -10.01 -0.10
CA GLN A 88 7.10 -11.39 -0.22
C GLN A 88 6.46 -12.31 0.83
N SER A 89 6.13 -11.78 2.02
CA SER A 89 5.55 -12.56 3.12
C SER A 89 4.03 -12.73 3.04
N TRP A 90 3.36 -11.97 2.18
CA TRP A 90 1.91 -12.04 2.07
C TRP A 90 1.47 -13.30 1.31
N ASP A 91 0.66 -14.13 1.97
CA ASP A 91 0.24 -15.45 1.49
C ASP A 91 -1.21 -15.49 0.95
N SER A 92 -1.94 -14.38 1.03
CA SER A 92 -3.37 -14.31 0.70
C SER A 92 -3.65 -13.61 -0.63
N TYR A 93 -2.69 -13.62 -1.56
CA TYR A 93 -2.82 -12.99 -2.87
C TYR A 93 -3.81 -13.71 -3.79
N GLY A 94 -4.71 -12.94 -4.40
CA GLY A 94 -5.53 -13.37 -5.52
C GLY A 94 -4.97 -12.86 -6.85
N ALA A 95 -4.44 -13.77 -7.68
CA ALA A 95 -3.78 -13.42 -8.95
C ALA A 95 -4.63 -12.56 -9.91
N GLY A 96 -5.97 -12.67 -9.87
CA GLY A 96 -6.86 -11.81 -10.64
C GLY A 96 -7.15 -10.47 -9.97
N ALA A 97 -7.52 -10.51 -8.69
CA ALA A 97 -7.96 -9.32 -7.94
C ALA A 97 -6.81 -8.34 -7.68
N ASP A 98 -5.61 -8.86 -7.39
CA ASP A 98 -4.48 -8.04 -6.95
C ASP A 98 -3.59 -7.56 -8.08
N ARG A 99 -3.63 -8.20 -9.25
CA ARG A 99 -2.73 -7.91 -10.36
C ARG A 99 -2.69 -6.42 -10.73
N LYS A 100 -3.86 -5.76 -10.73
CA LYS A 100 -3.98 -4.36 -11.16
C LYS A 100 -3.13 -3.41 -10.30
N TRP A 101 -3.04 -3.65 -9.00
CA TRP A 101 -2.27 -2.80 -8.09
C TRP A 101 -0.86 -3.35 -7.82
N LEU A 102 -0.71 -4.68 -7.82
CA LEU A 102 0.51 -5.38 -7.48
C LEU A 102 1.54 -5.43 -8.62
N GLU A 103 1.12 -5.74 -9.85
CA GLU A 103 2.05 -5.89 -10.98
C GLU A 103 2.93 -4.64 -11.22
N PRO A 104 2.40 -3.40 -11.21
CA PRO A 104 3.22 -2.22 -11.38
C PRO A 104 4.19 -1.98 -10.20
N LEU A 105 3.81 -2.37 -8.98
CA LEU A 105 4.69 -2.29 -7.81
C LEU A 105 5.82 -3.31 -7.91
N LEU A 106 5.52 -4.55 -8.30
CA LEU A 106 6.54 -5.58 -8.47
C LEU A 106 7.54 -5.18 -9.55
N ARG A 107 7.06 -4.65 -10.68
CA ARG A 107 7.92 -4.08 -11.73
C ARG A 107 8.79 -2.96 -11.18
N SER A 108 8.23 -2.03 -10.41
CA SER A 108 9.02 -0.90 -9.90
C SER A 108 10.06 -1.35 -8.88
N LEU A 109 9.68 -2.19 -7.92
CA LEU A 109 10.51 -2.58 -6.78
C LEU A 109 11.57 -3.63 -7.12
N PHE A 110 11.24 -4.59 -7.99
CA PHE A 110 12.10 -5.74 -8.28
C PHE A 110 12.76 -5.68 -9.65
N SER A 111 12.34 -4.80 -10.58
CA SER A 111 13.05 -4.65 -11.88
C SER A 111 14.40 -3.95 -11.74
N THR A 112 14.69 -3.31 -10.61
CA THR A 112 15.98 -2.66 -10.36
C THR A 112 17.07 -3.65 -9.94
N GLU A 113 16.74 -4.92 -9.67
CA GLU A 113 17.70 -5.97 -9.27
C GLU A 113 18.36 -6.70 -10.45
N LEU A 114 18.09 -6.26 -11.70
CA LEU A 114 18.63 -6.84 -12.93
C LEU A 114 19.71 -5.97 -13.61
N ARG A 115 20.45 -5.16 -12.85
CA ARG A 115 21.60 -4.41 -13.37
C ARG A 115 22.86 -4.64 -12.56
#